data_AF-A0A838CVN9-F1
#
_entry.id   AF-A0A838CVN9-F1
#
_cell.length_a   1.000
_cell.length_b   1.000
_cell.length_c   1.000
_cell.angle_alpha   90.00
_cell.angle_beta   90.00
_cell.angle_gamma   90.00
#
_symmetry.space_group_name_H-M   'P 1'
#
loop_
_entity.id
_entity.type
_entity.pdbx_description
1 polymer ?
#
loop_
_entity_poly.entity_id
_entity_poly.type
_entity_poly.pdbx_seq_one_letter_code
_entity_poly.pdbx_strand_id
1 'polypeptide(L)'
;MRREVLYIVITVFSALLLVGCSDNQNAVSPNDADDYNEVRENVWKFVKEKGWNDTAKDNWQSAEVKKVVGDNNYELLDGTYDGKEVLSVSFEDKENSVVGTPLIIIEPDTNKVIGYMPSE
;
A
#
# COMPACT_ATOMS: atom_id res chain seq x y z
N MET A 1 -9.00 33.67 -46.92
CA MET A 1 -8.78 32.20 -46.95
C MET A 1 -7.78 31.66 -45.91
N ARG A 2 -7.08 32.47 -45.08
CA ARG A 2 -6.18 31.94 -44.02
C ARG A 2 -6.75 31.96 -42.59
N ARG A 3 -7.83 32.72 -42.36
CA ARG A 3 -8.42 32.92 -41.02
C ARG A 3 -9.51 31.89 -40.70
N GLU A 4 -10.37 31.58 -41.68
CA GLU A 4 -11.45 30.59 -41.55
C GLU A 4 -10.95 29.16 -41.32
N VAL A 5 -9.78 28.80 -41.89
CA VAL A 5 -9.19 27.46 -41.72
C VAL A 5 -8.62 27.28 -40.30
N LEU A 6 -8.18 28.38 -39.66
CA LEU A 6 -7.64 28.35 -38.30
C LEU A 6 -8.73 28.05 -37.27
N TYR A 7 -9.95 28.53 -37.49
CA TYR A 7 -11.07 28.30 -36.59
C TYR A 7 -11.56 26.85 -36.62
N ILE A 8 -11.56 26.20 -37.80
CA ILE A 8 -12.00 24.80 -37.92
C ILE A 8 -11.06 23.83 -37.18
N VAL A 9 -9.76 24.13 -37.14
CA VAL A 9 -8.77 23.30 -36.44
C VAL A 9 -8.92 23.37 -34.91
N ILE A 10 -9.34 24.51 -34.36
CA ILE A 10 -9.48 24.69 -32.91
C ILE A 10 -10.74 23.98 -32.37
N THR A 11 -11.83 23.93 -33.15
CA THR A 11 -13.09 23.31 -32.70
C THR A 11 -12.99 21.78 -32.61
N VAL A 12 -12.17 21.14 -33.45
CA VAL A 12 -12.00 19.68 -33.45
C VAL A 12 -11.16 19.20 -32.26
N PHE A 13 -10.23 20.01 -31.77
CA PHE A 13 -9.33 19.62 -30.66
C PHE A 13 -10.02 19.61 -29.29
N SER A 14 -11.11 20.35 -29.12
CA SER A 14 -11.81 20.48 -27.82
C SER A 14 -12.71 19.30 -27.48
N ALA A 15 -13.04 18.44 -28.46
CA ALA A 15 -13.91 17.28 -28.25
C ALA A 15 -13.20 16.04 -27.67
N LEU A 16 -11.87 16.06 -27.56
CA LEU A 16 -11.07 14.91 -27.10
C LEU A 16 -10.76 14.93 -25.58
N LEU A 17 -11.20 15.96 -24.85
CA LEU A 17 -10.89 16.12 -23.42
C LEU A 17 -11.99 15.62 -22.46
N LEU A 18 -13.02 14.94 -22.95
CA LEU A 18 -14.09 14.37 -22.13
C LEU A 18 -14.03 12.84 -22.01
N VAL A 19 -12.83 12.27 -21.90
CA VAL A 19 -12.68 10.96 -21.27
C VAL A 19 -12.53 11.21 -19.78
N GLY A 20 -13.67 11.33 -19.09
CA GLY A 20 -13.69 11.29 -17.63
C GLY A 20 -13.19 9.93 -17.17
N CYS A 21 -12.16 9.93 -16.32
CA CYS A 21 -11.82 8.77 -15.52
C CYS A 21 -13.09 8.35 -14.76
N SER A 22 -13.65 7.23 -15.19
CA SER A 22 -14.61 6.46 -14.40
C SER A 22 -14.02 6.25 -13.01
N ASP A 23 -14.85 6.46 -12.00
CA ASP A 23 -14.66 6.05 -10.61
C ASP A 23 -13.87 4.73 -10.53
N ASN A 24 -12.59 4.80 -10.18
CA ASN A 24 -11.93 3.67 -9.55
C ASN A 24 -12.25 3.78 -8.07
N GLN A 25 -13.45 3.34 -7.72
CA GLN A 25 -13.69 2.78 -6.42
C GLN A 25 -12.62 1.69 -6.23
N ASN A 26 -11.58 2.00 -5.46
CA ASN A 26 -10.69 1.01 -4.87
C ASN A 26 -11.48 0.22 -3.82
N ALA A 27 -12.53 -0.46 -4.27
CA ALA A 27 -13.02 -1.65 -3.63
C ALA A 27 -12.03 -2.74 -4.03
N VAL A 28 -10.97 -2.86 -3.23
CA VAL A 28 -10.09 -4.03 -3.26
C VAL A 28 -11.00 -5.25 -3.14
N SER A 29 -11.03 -6.03 -4.21
CA SER A 29 -11.81 -7.25 -4.31
C SER A 29 -11.33 -8.21 -3.22
N PRO A 30 -12.21 -8.82 -2.41
CA PRO A 30 -11.83 -9.70 -1.31
C PRO A 30 -11.26 -11.08 -1.76
N ASN A 31 -10.75 -11.18 -2.99
CA ASN A 31 -10.30 -12.42 -3.62
C ASN A 31 -8.80 -12.50 -3.93
N ASP A 32 -7.97 -11.52 -3.56
CA ASP A 32 -6.49 -11.60 -3.64
C ASP A 32 -5.87 -12.35 -2.43
N ALA A 33 -6.68 -13.13 -1.69
CA ALA A 33 -6.27 -13.75 -0.43
C ALA A 33 -5.09 -14.73 -0.58
N ASP A 34 -4.86 -15.28 -1.77
CA ASP A 34 -3.81 -16.27 -2.05
C ASP A 34 -2.47 -15.68 -2.52
N ASP A 35 -2.42 -14.43 -3.02
CA ASP A 35 -1.22 -13.86 -3.65
C ASP A 35 -0.18 -13.36 -2.62
N TYR A 36 -0.60 -13.09 -1.40
CA TYR A 36 0.25 -12.46 -0.38
C TYR A 36 0.78 -13.41 0.70
N ASN A 37 0.66 -14.73 0.53
CA ASN A 37 1.14 -15.69 1.53
C ASN A 37 2.65 -15.54 1.79
N GLU A 38 3.45 -15.37 0.74
CA GLU A 38 4.89 -15.14 0.87
C GLU A 38 5.19 -13.83 1.63
N VAL A 39 4.46 -12.76 1.32
CA VAL A 39 4.57 -11.47 2.02
C VAL A 39 4.27 -11.65 3.50
N ARG A 40 3.14 -12.28 3.86
CA ARG A 40 2.73 -12.50 5.25
C ARG A 40 3.76 -13.35 6.00
N GLU A 41 4.24 -14.43 5.40
CA GLU A 41 5.28 -15.28 6.00
C GLU A 41 6.59 -14.53 6.23
N ASN A 42 7.02 -13.72 5.26
CA ASN A 42 8.24 -12.92 5.37
C ASN A 42 8.14 -11.88 6.48
N VAL A 43 7.02 -11.14 6.51
CA VAL A 43 6.74 -10.16 7.57
C VAL A 43 6.72 -10.82 8.93
N TRP A 44 6.10 -11.99 9.06
CA TRP A 44 6.05 -12.70 10.34
C TRP A 44 7.41 -13.17 10.84
N LYS A 45 8.34 -13.52 9.93
CA LYS A 45 9.73 -13.77 10.31
C LYS A 45 10.36 -12.51 10.91
N PHE A 46 10.19 -11.37 10.26
CA PHE A 46 10.68 -10.08 10.75
C PHE A 46 10.08 -9.70 12.12
N VAL A 47 8.76 -9.85 12.30
CA VAL A 47 8.06 -9.59 13.57
C VAL A 47 8.63 -10.46 14.70
N LYS A 48 8.89 -11.74 14.46
CA LYS A 48 9.54 -12.64 15.44
C LYS A 48 10.98 -12.25 15.73
N GLU A 49 11.76 -11.88 14.71
CA GLU A 49 13.16 -11.43 14.88
C GLU A 49 13.25 -10.17 15.75
N LYS A 50 12.23 -9.29 15.68
CA LYS A 50 12.11 -8.10 16.53
C LYS A 50 11.52 -8.37 17.92
N GLY A 51 11.00 -9.57 18.17
CA GLY A 51 10.32 -9.92 19.41
C GLY A 51 8.94 -9.28 19.56
N TRP A 52 8.32 -8.85 18.46
CA TRP A 52 6.98 -8.24 18.46
C TRP A 52 5.86 -9.27 18.31
N ASN A 53 6.17 -10.54 18.10
CA ASN A 53 5.17 -11.59 17.91
C ASN A 53 4.26 -11.82 19.13
N ASP A 54 4.66 -11.38 20.33
CA ASP A 54 3.89 -11.57 21.56
C ASP A 54 2.76 -10.53 21.71
N THR A 55 2.80 -9.43 20.93
CA THR A 55 1.75 -8.40 20.89
C THR A 55 0.64 -8.73 19.90
N ALA A 56 0.89 -9.64 18.96
CA ALA A 56 -0.10 -10.08 17.98
C ALA A 56 -1.01 -11.16 18.57
N LYS A 57 -2.30 -11.10 18.25
CA LYS A 57 -3.31 -12.07 18.68
C LYS A 57 -3.08 -13.45 18.07
N ASP A 58 -2.79 -13.47 16.77
CA ASP A 58 -2.69 -14.65 15.93
C ASP A 58 -1.36 -14.67 15.14
N ASN A 59 -1.25 -15.55 14.16
CA ASN A 59 -0.05 -15.74 13.34
C ASN A 59 -0.14 -15.00 11.99
N TRP A 60 0.84 -15.25 11.11
CA TRP A 60 0.90 -14.66 9.78
C TRP A 60 -0.36 -14.79 8.92
N GLN A 61 -1.18 -15.83 9.11
CA GLN A 61 -2.35 -16.10 8.27
C GLN A 61 -3.47 -15.09 8.46
N SER A 62 -3.54 -14.42 9.61
CA SER A 62 -4.53 -13.38 9.90
C SER A 62 -4.09 -11.98 9.46
N ALA A 63 -2.86 -11.84 8.96
CA ALA A 63 -2.31 -10.54 8.61
C ALA A 63 -3.07 -9.90 7.44
N GLU A 64 -3.48 -8.65 7.64
CA GLU A 64 -4.10 -7.83 6.61
C GLU A 64 -3.02 -7.14 5.78
N VAL A 65 -3.12 -7.26 4.46
CA VAL A 65 -2.19 -6.65 3.50
C VAL A 65 -2.94 -5.58 2.71
N LYS A 66 -2.42 -4.35 2.69
CA LYS A 66 -2.99 -3.21 1.96
C LYS A 66 -1.91 -2.48 1.16
N LYS A 67 -2.26 -2.04 -0.05
CA LYS A 67 -1.44 -1.08 -0.80
C LYS A 67 -1.58 0.32 -0.20
N VAL A 68 -0.46 0.97 0.05
CA VAL A 68 -0.38 2.34 0.60
C VAL A 68 0.70 3.13 -0.11
N VAL A 69 0.75 4.44 0.11
CA VAL A 69 1.85 5.28 -0.36
C VAL A 69 2.84 5.45 0.79
N GLY A 70 4.11 5.15 0.56
CA GLY A 70 5.17 5.40 1.52
C GLY A 70 5.25 6.90 1.81
N ASP A 71 5.22 7.26 3.08
CA ASP A 71 5.31 8.64 3.55
C ASP A 71 6.15 8.72 4.83
N ASN A 72 6.18 9.91 5.43
CA ASN A 72 6.95 10.20 6.64
C ASN A 72 6.31 9.73 7.95
N ASN A 73 5.14 9.08 7.91
CA ASN A 73 4.52 8.48 9.10
C ASN A 73 5.16 7.13 9.46
N TYR A 74 5.96 6.56 8.56
CA TYR A 74 6.67 5.30 8.77
C TYR A 74 8.14 5.55 9.14
N GLU A 75 8.68 4.72 10.02
CA GLU A 75 10.14 4.57 10.18
C GLU A 75 10.68 3.79 8.97
N LEU A 76 10.88 4.50 7.86
CA LEU A 76 11.47 3.93 6.65
C LEU A 76 12.96 3.65 6.86
N LEU A 77 13.35 2.38 6.69
CA LEU A 77 14.73 1.93 6.63
C LEU A 77 15.41 2.37 5.32
N ASP A 78 14.60 2.67 4.30
CA ASP A 78 15.03 3.15 2.99
C ASP A 78 14.14 4.31 2.52
N GLY A 79 14.69 5.52 2.53
CA GLY A 79 13.95 6.74 2.16
C GLY A 79 13.62 6.86 0.67
N THR A 80 14.12 5.97 -0.18
CA THR A 80 13.81 5.99 -1.62
C THR A 80 12.36 5.59 -1.94
N TYR A 81 11.60 5.14 -0.93
CA TYR A 81 10.20 4.74 -1.04
C TYR A 81 9.21 5.84 -0.64
N ASP A 82 9.68 7.03 -0.24
CA ASP A 82 8.81 8.19 -0.05
C ASP A 82 8.07 8.55 -1.35
N GLY A 83 6.76 8.70 -1.25
CA GLY A 83 5.85 8.95 -2.39
C GLY A 83 5.62 7.76 -3.32
N LYS A 84 6.11 6.55 -3.01
CA LYS A 84 5.93 5.34 -3.85
C LYS A 84 4.83 4.42 -3.30
N GLU A 85 4.19 3.66 -4.19
CA GLU A 85 3.29 2.58 -3.78
C GLU A 85 4.09 1.45 -3.10
N VAL A 86 3.66 1.06 -1.91
CA VAL A 86 4.24 0.00 -1.08
C VAL A 86 3.13 -0.85 -0.49
N LEU A 87 3.47 -1.99 0.09
CA LEU A 87 2.53 -2.80 0.87
C LEU A 87 2.67 -2.48 2.35
N SER A 88 1.53 -2.40 3.04
CA SER A 88 1.44 -2.38 4.50
C SER A 88 0.87 -3.71 4.97
N VAL A 89 1.46 -4.25 6.02
CA VAL A 89 1.05 -5.51 6.64
C VAL A 89 0.79 -5.26 8.12
N SER A 90 -0.41 -5.57 8.57
CA SER A 90 -0.85 -5.35 9.94
C SER A 90 -1.45 -6.61 10.54
N PHE A 91 -1.37 -6.70 11.86
CA PHE A 91 -1.83 -7.85 12.64
C PHE A 91 -2.88 -7.37 13.64
N GLU A 92 -3.85 -8.22 13.93
CA GLU A 92 -4.75 -7.95 15.06
C GLU A 92 -3.95 -8.05 16.37
N ASP A 93 -4.14 -7.05 17.23
CA ASP A 93 -3.48 -7.01 18.53
C ASP A 93 -4.09 -7.99 19.50
N LYS A 94 -3.22 -8.58 20.33
CA LYS A 94 -3.62 -9.45 21.42
C LYS A 94 -4.42 -8.65 22.45
N GLU A 95 -5.51 -9.24 22.94
CA GLU A 95 -6.30 -8.65 24.01
C GLU A 95 -5.43 -8.32 25.24
N ASN A 96 -5.61 -7.12 25.78
CA ASN A 96 -4.89 -6.60 26.94
C ASN A 96 -3.38 -6.38 26.73
N SER A 97 -2.90 -6.33 25.47
CA SER A 97 -1.54 -5.85 25.21
C SER A 97 -1.44 -4.36 25.54
N VAL A 98 -0.36 -3.97 26.21
CA VAL A 98 -0.08 -2.56 26.54
C VAL A 98 0.44 -1.80 25.33
N VAL A 99 1.09 -2.52 24.40
CA VAL A 99 1.64 -2.00 23.15
C VAL A 99 1.08 -2.85 22.02
N GLY A 100 0.62 -2.21 20.94
CA GLY A 100 0.15 -2.93 19.76
C GLY A 100 1.26 -3.69 19.01
N THR A 101 0.87 -4.29 17.89
CA THR A 101 1.80 -4.89 16.94
C THR A 101 2.15 -3.84 15.88
N PRO A 102 3.44 -3.54 15.67
CA PRO A 102 3.83 -2.58 14.64
C PRO A 102 3.31 -2.97 13.25
N LEU A 103 2.89 -1.96 12.49
CA LEU A 103 2.54 -2.11 11.08
C LEU A 103 3.83 -2.15 10.26
N ILE A 104 3.97 -3.14 9.37
CA ILE A 104 5.20 -3.38 8.62
C ILE A 104 5.05 -2.92 7.17
N ILE A 105 6.06 -2.26 6.63
CA ILE A 105 6.09 -1.76 5.25
C ILE A 105 7.00 -2.63 4.39
N ILE A 106 6.44 -3.09 3.28
CA ILE A 106 7.03 -4.05 2.36
C ILE A 106 7.11 -3.45 0.96
N GLU A 107 8.25 -3.66 0.29
CA GLU A 107 8.38 -3.39 -1.13
C GLU A 107 7.66 -4.49 -1.95
N PRO A 108 6.77 -4.13 -2.90
CA PRO A 108 5.86 -5.11 -3.52
C PRO A 108 6.54 -6.16 -4.42
N ASP A 109 7.64 -5.83 -5.08
CA ASP A 109 8.22 -6.68 -6.12
C ASP A 109 9.17 -7.76 -5.57
N THR A 110 9.81 -7.49 -4.43
CA THR A 110 10.85 -8.32 -3.79
C THR A 110 10.46 -8.78 -2.40
N ASN A 111 9.30 -8.35 -1.89
CA ASN A 111 8.81 -8.62 -0.55
C ASN A 111 9.74 -8.12 0.57
N LYS A 112 10.67 -7.22 0.27
CA LYS A 112 11.66 -6.71 1.22
C LYS A 112 11.00 -5.80 2.26
N VAL A 113 11.34 -5.99 3.53
CA VAL A 113 10.97 -5.06 4.61
C VAL A 113 11.76 -3.76 4.43
N ILE A 114 11.04 -2.65 4.24
CA ILE A 114 11.60 -1.32 3.99
C ILE A 114 11.23 -0.31 5.07
N GLY A 115 10.38 -0.67 6.02
CA GLY A 115 10.04 0.17 7.16
C GLY A 115 9.02 -0.46 8.10
N TYR A 116 8.66 0.28 9.14
CA TYR A 116 7.57 -0.05 10.04
C TYR A 116 7.00 1.21 10.68
N MET A 117 5.79 1.13 11.22
CA MET A 117 5.19 2.14 12.10
C MET A 117 5.02 1.50 13.47
N PRO A 118 5.70 2.00 14.50
CA PRO A 118 5.45 1.57 15.88
C PRO A 118 3.98 1.78 16.24
N SER A 119 3.42 0.85 16.98
CA SER A 119 2.16 1.05 17.68
C SER A 119 2.40 1.75 19.02
N GLU A 120 1.42 2.53 19.46
CA GLU A 120 1.39 3.12 20.81
C GLU A 120 1.27 2.07 21.91
#